data_AF-A0A2E9F4C6-F1
#
_entry.id   AF-A0A2E9F4C6-F1
#
_cell.length_a   1.000
_cell.length_b   1.000
_cell.length_c   1.000
_cell.angle_alpha   90.00
_cell.angle_beta   90.00
_cell.angle_gamma   90.00
#
_symmetry.space_group_name_H-M   'P 1'
#
loop_
_entity.id
_entity.type
_entity.pdbx_description
1 polymer ?
#
loop_
_entity_poly.entity_id
_entity_poly.type
_entity_poly.pdbx_seq_one_letter_code
_entity_poly.pdbx_strand_id
1 'polypeptide(L)'
;MRKGNLLWLCIATTLILTNVVMSQDPDRNPDERKRKAELKERRERRGRAGQERLKTFIMERLDSLLQQVGESIGQRYELEETTIKKLRQTVRESVKNQLNQEKDKGSISDIIRIAGIARDGGMQMLEMLFSQPNCRAALAKHLNGKQFQDYLDFTKARGQRGQRVVNRQLTALIDQQLSLTSNQRKKIEQMLVIKTSDGWPSMDTLTMTSKEAINLVHQNHTGQIDEIFSQKQSEIWQRLVTPPKYGETKWEAKDGNDLKARFHKAEVEIAEAVKAGRVTKKQADERLEALRRRLGAEKDDDLNEDEHQIQFRKAEVRVKEAVKAGRITKEQADERLEALRRRLGAEERNQRDPAIMEESENASQNTAKLIAEAQLAAHTEQLGPLNERASRRLALVSKGVVEQLLEARDEWKDLNFDDDITNHSLYQKTIEDVLTEDAFDQYNAYQVERLAFRQKVSRDLVVASLDTHLLLSENQRKHFEVITNMVNMWQPTPIATGLALTPVHTLIQLSEQLNNEALSPWQWNRFNPVIEAIQPLLHEPEFQE
;
A
#
# COMPACT_ATOMS: atom_id res chain seq x y z
N MET A 1 -0.90 38.67 71.66
CA MET A 1 -1.00 37.94 70.36
C MET A 1 -1.51 36.53 70.66
N ARG A 2 -2.46 35.88 69.98
CA ARG A 2 -3.58 36.27 69.10
C ARG A 2 -4.63 35.15 69.28
N LYS A 3 -5.81 35.45 69.81
CA LYS A 3 -7.00 34.56 69.83
C LYS A 3 -7.52 34.18 68.41
N GLY A 4 -6.95 34.79 67.36
CA GLY A 4 -7.30 34.52 65.96
C GLY A 4 -6.75 33.22 65.37
N ASN A 5 -5.68 32.63 65.92
CA ASN A 5 -5.06 31.44 65.30
C ASN A 5 -5.74 30.12 65.67
N LEU A 6 -6.39 30.02 66.85
CA LEU A 6 -7.14 28.80 67.22
C LEU A 6 -8.45 28.66 66.43
N LEU A 7 -9.12 29.79 66.14
CA LEU A 7 -10.37 29.81 65.38
C LEU A 7 -10.14 29.35 63.93
N TRP A 8 -9.04 29.78 63.32
CA TRP A 8 -8.64 29.36 61.96
C TRP A 8 -8.28 27.88 61.89
N LEU A 9 -7.66 27.32 62.93
CA LEU A 9 -7.30 25.91 62.98
C LEU A 9 -8.52 25.00 63.13
N CYS A 10 -9.53 25.42 63.92
CA CYS A 10 -10.82 24.72 64.03
C CYS A 10 -11.63 24.82 62.73
N ILE A 11 -11.67 25.98 62.08
CA ILE A 11 -12.39 26.14 60.80
C ILE A 11 -11.73 25.29 59.69
N ALA A 12 -10.39 25.26 59.63
CA ALA A 12 -9.66 24.46 58.66
C ALA A 12 -9.82 22.96 58.90
N THR A 13 -9.76 22.48 60.15
CA THR A 13 -10.00 21.05 60.45
C THR A 13 -11.44 20.63 60.22
N THR A 14 -12.41 21.51 60.50
CA THR A 14 -13.83 21.23 60.19
C THR A 14 -14.03 21.16 58.67
N LEU A 15 -13.49 22.09 57.89
CA LEU A 15 -13.58 22.06 56.41
C LEU A 15 -12.89 20.84 55.79
N ILE A 16 -11.76 20.40 56.34
CA ILE A 16 -11.06 19.19 55.88
C ILE A 16 -11.85 17.94 56.25
N LEU A 17 -12.42 17.86 57.46
CA LEU A 17 -13.28 16.73 57.85
C LEU A 17 -14.59 16.69 57.06
N THR A 18 -15.20 17.82 56.73
CA THR A 18 -16.37 17.86 55.85
C THR A 18 -16.00 17.39 54.44
N ASN A 19 -14.87 17.82 53.88
CA ASN A 19 -14.44 17.39 52.54
C ASN A 19 -13.98 15.92 52.47
N VAL A 20 -13.34 15.40 53.52
CA VAL A 20 -12.92 13.98 53.57
C VAL A 20 -14.11 13.06 53.83
N VAL A 21 -15.08 13.45 54.66
CA VAL A 21 -16.33 12.68 54.84
C VAL A 21 -17.25 12.78 53.61
N MET A 22 -17.21 13.90 52.87
CA MET A 22 -17.96 14.07 51.61
C MET A 22 -17.39 13.29 50.42
N SER A 23 -16.17 12.72 50.52
CA SER A 23 -15.54 11.95 49.44
C SER A 23 -15.68 10.43 49.59
N GLN A 24 -16.28 9.95 50.68
CA GLN A 24 -16.42 8.51 50.97
C GLN A 24 -17.86 8.02 51.16
N ASP A 25 -18.86 8.76 50.70
CA ASP A 25 -20.27 8.32 50.76
C ASP A 25 -20.75 7.84 49.37
N PRO A 26 -20.76 6.53 49.10
CA PRO A 26 -21.14 5.99 47.79
C PRO A 26 -22.62 6.19 47.44
N ASP A 27 -23.48 6.69 48.35
CA ASP A 27 -24.94 6.71 48.21
C ASP A 27 -25.60 8.09 47.98
N ARG A 28 -24.85 9.19 47.83
CA ARG A 28 -25.45 10.53 47.97
C ARG A 28 -26.04 11.24 46.74
N ASN A 29 -26.01 10.67 45.53
CA ASN A 29 -26.68 11.32 44.39
C ASN A 29 -27.36 10.37 43.39
N PRO A 30 -28.68 10.14 43.51
CA PRO A 30 -29.42 9.31 42.55
C PRO A 30 -29.37 9.87 41.12
N ASP A 31 -29.21 11.19 40.95
CA ASP A 31 -29.10 11.81 39.63
C ASP A 31 -27.73 11.59 38.98
N GLU A 32 -26.66 11.47 39.76
CA GLU A 32 -25.34 11.12 39.22
C GLU A 32 -25.26 9.64 38.82
N ARG A 33 -25.90 8.74 39.59
CA ARG A 33 -26.06 7.33 39.21
C ARG A 33 -26.87 7.20 37.91
N LYS A 34 -27.98 7.94 37.80
CA LYS A 34 -28.80 8.01 36.57
C LYS A 34 -27.99 8.53 35.38
N ARG A 35 -27.25 9.64 35.55
CA ARG A 35 -26.37 10.18 34.49
C ARG A 35 -25.29 9.20 34.04
N LYS A 36 -24.63 8.51 34.97
CA LYS A 36 -23.62 7.47 34.64
C LYS A 36 -24.26 6.27 33.95
N ALA A 37 -25.45 5.85 34.37
CA ALA A 37 -26.22 4.79 33.71
C ALA A 37 -26.67 5.19 32.29
N GLU A 38 -27.18 6.41 32.11
CA GLU A 38 -27.56 6.96 30.80
C GLU A 38 -26.36 7.10 29.86
N LEU A 39 -25.21 7.58 30.36
CA LEU A 39 -23.96 7.64 29.59
C LEU A 39 -23.48 6.26 29.17
N LYS A 40 -23.55 5.28 30.08
CA LYS A 40 -23.23 3.88 29.78
C LYS A 40 -24.19 3.32 28.73
N GLU A 41 -25.49 3.53 28.88
CA GLU A 41 -26.49 3.08 27.91
C GLU A 41 -26.32 3.76 26.54
N ARG A 42 -26.02 5.07 26.50
CA ARG A 42 -25.70 5.80 25.25
C ARG A 42 -24.44 5.26 24.58
N ARG A 43 -23.41 4.89 25.35
CA ARG A 43 -22.20 4.24 24.83
C ARG A 43 -22.50 2.86 24.28
N GLU A 44 -23.29 2.06 24.99
CA GLU A 44 -23.73 0.73 24.55
C GLU A 44 -24.64 0.79 23.31
N ARG A 45 -25.54 1.78 23.21
CA ARG A 45 -26.36 2.03 22.01
C ARG A 45 -25.49 2.45 20.81
N ARG A 46 -24.52 3.34 21.01
CA ARG A 46 -23.56 3.74 19.96
C ARG A 46 -22.69 2.56 19.51
N GLY A 47 -22.20 1.74 20.45
CA GLY A 47 -21.46 0.52 20.15
C GLY A 47 -22.27 -0.46 19.33
N ARG A 48 -23.52 -0.74 19.73
CA ARG A 48 -24.46 -1.58 18.96
C ARG A 48 -24.73 -1.04 17.56
N ALA A 49 -24.98 0.26 17.43
CA ALA A 49 -25.19 0.89 16.13
C ALA A 49 -23.95 0.81 15.23
N GLY A 50 -22.74 0.93 15.79
CA GLY A 50 -21.48 0.72 15.06
C GLY A 50 -21.30 -0.71 14.56
N GLN A 51 -21.61 -1.69 15.41
CA GLN A 51 -21.57 -3.12 15.04
C GLN A 51 -22.55 -3.43 13.90
N GLU A 52 -23.80 -2.97 13.98
CA GLU A 52 -24.79 -3.21 12.93
C GLU A 52 -24.41 -2.57 11.59
N ARG A 53 -23.75 -1.41 11.61
CA ARG A 53 -23.18 -0.80 10.38
C ARG A 53 -22.10 -1.68 9.77
N LEU A 54 -21.17 -2.20 10.59
CA LEU A 54 -20.11 -3.09 10.10
C LEU A 54 -20.68 -4.41 9.56
N LYS A 55 -21.65 -5.01 10.24
CA LYS A 55 -22.36 -6.20 9.74
C LYS A 55 -23.04 -5.92 8.40
N THR A 56 -23.70 -4.78 8.25
CA THR A 56 -24.34 -4.37 6.99
C THR A 56 -23.30 -4.26 5.87
N PHE A 57 -22.18 -3.57 6.13
CA PHE A 57 -21.07 -3.45 5.18
C PHE A 57 -20.50 -4.81 4.76
N ILE A 58 -20.27 -5.72 5.72
CA ILE A 58 -19.79 -7.08 5.45
C ILE A 58 -20.79 -7.83 4.56
N MET A 59 -22.09 -7.75 4.86
CA MET A 59 -23.11 -8.46 4.09
C MET A 59 -23.25 -7.92 2.66
N GLU A 60 -23.17 -6.61 2.46
CA GLU A 60 -23.18 -6.00 1.11
C GLU A 60 -22.00 -6.47 0.26
N ARG A 61 -20.79 -6.49 0.85
CA ARG A 61 -19.58 -7.01 0.19
C ARG A 61 -19.69 -8.50 -0.10
N LEU A 62 -20.23 -9.27 0.84
CA LEU A 62 -20.47 -10.69 0.69
C LEU A 62 -21.44 -10.98 -0.46
N ASP A 63 -22.53 -10.23 -0.56
CA ASP A 63 -23.56 -10.45 -1.57
C ASP A 63 -22.98 -10.26 -2.99
N SER A 64 -22.16 -9.23 -3.19
CA SER A 64 -21.41 -9.01 -4.44
C SER A 64 -20.44 -10.16 -4.74
N LEU A 65 -19.64 -10.59 -3.76
CA LEU A 65 -18.69 -11.69 -3.93
C LEU A 65 -19.40 -13.02 -4.23
N LEU A 66 -20.46 -13.34 -3.50
CA LEU A 66 -21.22 -14.59 -3.69
C LEU A 66 -21.89 -14.64 -5.06
N GLN A 67 -22.30 -13.50 -5.60
CA GLN A 67 -22.75 -13.43 -6.98
C GLN A 67 -21.64 -13.87 -7.94
N GLN A 68 -20.46 -13.27 -7.85
CA GLN A 68 -19.32 -13.57 -8.73
C GLN A 68 -18.83 -15.02 -8.59
N VAL A 69 -18.69 -15.50 -7.35
CA VAL A 69 -18.29 -16.87 -7.04
C VAL A 69 -19.34 -17.86 -7.53
N GLY A 70 -20.63 -17.56 -7.35
CA GLY A 70 -21.72 -18.39 -7.83
C GLY A 70 -21.69 -18.53 -9.35
N GLU A 71 -21.44 -17.45 -10.08
CA GLU A 71 -21.33 -17.45 -11.54
C GLU A 71 -20.08 -18.22 -12.01
N SER A 72 -18.93 -18.03 -11.36
CA SER A 72 -17.68 -18.76 -11.65
C SER A 72 -17.82 -20.28 -11.43
N ILE A 73 -18.37 -20.69 -10.28
CA ILE A 73 -18.67 -22.10 -9.98
C ILE A 73 -19.69 -22.66 -10.96
N GLY A 74 -20.74 -21.89 -11.26
CA GLY A 74 -21.81 -22.26 -12.17
C GLY A 74 -21.29 -22.56 -13.58
N GLN A 75 -20.43 -21.69 -14.11
CA GLN A 75 -19.78 -21.90 -15.41
C GLN A 75 -18.84 -23.11 -15.39
N ARG A 76 -18.04 -23.28 -14.33
CA ARG A 76 -17.04 -24.37 -14.26
C ARG A 76 -17.67 -25.77 -14.23
N TYR A 77 -18.84 -25.91 -13.61
CA TYR A 77 -19.49 -27.20 -13.40
C TYR A 77 -20.86 -27.31 -14.05
N GLU A 78 -21.22 -26.37 -14.93
CA GLU A 78 -22.50 -26.34 -15.65
C GLU A 78 -23.70 -26.45 -14.70
N LEU A 79 -23.66 -25.71 -13.58
CA LEU A 79 -24.74 -25.78 -12.58
C LEU A 79 -25.96 -24.99 -13.04
N GLU A 80 -27.14 -25.53 -12.75
CA GLU A 80 -28.39 -24.79 -12.94
C GLU A 80 -28.46 -23.53 -12.08
N GLU A 81 -29.11 -22.48 -12.60
CA GLU A 81 -29.31 -21.20 -11.90
C GLU A 81 -30.01 -21.38 -10.55
N THR A 82 -30.89 -22.38 -10.42
CA THR A 82 -31.57 -22.69 -9.16
C THR A 82 -30.59 -23.19 -8.09
N THR A 83 -29.62 -24.01 -8.47
CA THR A 83 -28.54 -24.51 -7.62
C THR A 83 -27.60 -23.38 -7.21
N ILE A 84 -27.23 -22.49 -8.16
CA ILE A 84 -26.39 -21.32 -7.88
C ILE A 84 -27.08 -20.38 -6.89
N LYS A 85 -28.38 -20.10 -7.05
CA LYS A 85 -29.16 -19.29 -6.09
C LYS A 85 -29.18 -19.91 -4.69
N LYS A 86 -29.45 -21.22 -4.58
CA LYS A 86 -29.45 -21.93 -3.30
C LYS A 86 -28.08 -21.94 -2.63
N LEU A 87 -27.01 -22.12 -3.41
CA LEU A 87 -25.63 -22.06 -2.94
C LEU A 87 -25.34 -20.69 -2.30
N ARG A 88 -25.60 -19.60 -3.05
CA ARG A 88 -25.42 -18.23 -2.57
C ARG A 88 -26.20 -17.98 -1.27
N GLN A 89 -27.48 -18.36 -1.25
CA GLN A 89 -28.33 -18.18 -0.08
C GLN A 89 -27.79 -18.93 1.15
N THR A 90 -27.37 -20.18 0.99
CA THR A 90 -26.90 -21.01 2.11
C THR A 90 -25.61 -20.46 2.72
N VAL A 91 -24.67 -20.00 1.89
CA VAL A 91 -23.42 -19.39 2.37
C VAL A 91 -23.71 -18.05 3.05
N ARG A 92 -24.57 -17.23 2.45
CA ARG A 92 -25.02 -15.96 3.02
C ARG A 92 -25.65 -16.13 4.41
N GLU A 93 -26.54 -17.11 4.57
CA GLU A 93 -27.18 -17.43 5.85
C GLU A 93 -26.15 -17.93 6.88
N SER A 94 -25.17 -18.72 6.46
CA SER A 94 -24.08 -19.18 7.33
C SER A 94 -23.29 -17.99 7.92
N VAL A 95 -22.84 -17.05 7.06
CA VAL A 95 -22.11 -15.86 7.51
C VAL A 95 -22.98 -14.96 8.37
N LYS A 96 -24.24 -14.73 7.97
CA LYS A 96 -25.20 -13.94 8.75
C LYS A 96 -25.42 -14.53 10.15
N ASN A 97 -25.53 -15.85 10.26
CA ASN A 97 -25.69 -16.52 11.55
C ASN A 97 -24.43 -16.38 12.39
N GLN A 98 -23.25 -16.52 11.79
CA GLN A 98 -21.97 -16.31 12.48
C GLN A 98 -21.86 -14.88 13.05
N LEU A 99 -22.19 -13.85 12.26
CA LEU A 99 -22.20 -12.46 12.71
C LEU A 99 -23.25 -12.16 13.80
N ASN A 100 -24.26 -13.03 13.96
CA ASN A 100 -25.36 -12.86 14.92
C ASN A 100 -25.24 -13.75 16.17
N GLN A 101 -24.36 -14.74 16.19
CA GLN A 101 -24.15 -15.66 17.33
C GLN A 101 -23.40 -15.03 18.51
N GLU A 102 -23.18 -13.72 18.48
CA GLU A 102 -22.17 -13.03 19.27
C GLU A 102 -22.80 -12.28 20.48
N LYS A 103 -22.84 -12.94 21.64
CA LYS A 103 -23.28 -12.32 22.92
C LYS A 103 -22.13 -11.81 23.81
N ASP A 104 -20.86 -12.09 23.49
CA ASP A 104 -19.71 -11.80 24.36
C ASP A 104 -18.69 -10.83 23.75
N LYS A 105 -17.96 -10.10 24.60
CA LYS A 105 -17.02 -9.01 24.23
C LYS A 105 -15.91 -9.38 23.23
N GLY A 106 -15.61 -10.67 23.00
CA GLY A 106 -14.68 -11.13 21.94
C GLY A 106 -15.20 -10.90 20.52
N SER A 107 -16.53 -10.83 20.36
CA SER A 107 -17.28 -10.59 19.12
C SER A 107 -16.88 -9.35 18.32
N ILE A 108 -16.63 -8.23 19.01
CA ILE A 108 -16.39 -6.95 18.31
C ILE A 108 -15.09 -7.02 17.52
N SER A 109 -14.08 -7.70 18.07
CA SER A 109 -12.81 -7.92 17.40
C SER A 109 -12.99 -8.74 16.12
N ASP A 110 -13.87 -9.74 16.14
CA ASP A 110 -14.15 -10.57 14.96
C ASP A 110 -14.93 -9.82 13.88
N ILE A 111 -15.95 -9.02 14.25
CA ILE A 111 -16.65 -8.14 13.31
C ILE A 111 -15.69 -7.13 12.68
N ILE A 112 -14.83 -6.50 13.48
CA ILE A 112 -13.84 -5.53 12.97
C ILE A 112 -12.85 -6.22 12.03
N ARG A 113 -12.37 -7.42 12.40
CA ARG A 113 -11.46 -8.21 11.56
C ARG A 113 -12.09 -8.59 10.22
N ILE A 114 -13.33 -9.08 10.23
CA ILE A 114 -14.06 -9.45 9.01
C ILE A 114 -14.38 -8.20 8.17
N ALA A 115 -14.68 -7.06 8.81
CA ALA A 115 -14.86 -5.81 8.10
C ALA A 115 -13.57 -5.29 7.46
N GLY A 116 -12.41 -5.52 8.09
CA GLY A 116 -11.09 -5.30 7.48
C GLY A 116 -10.94 -6.14 6.21
N ILE A 117 -11.10 -7.46 6.31
CA ILE A 117 -11.05 -8.39 5.17
C ILE A 117 -12.01 -7.96 4.04
N ALA A 118 -13.24 -7.57 4.39
CA ALA A 118 -14.25 -7.12 3.42
C ALA A 118 -13.93 -5.76 2.78
N ARG A 119 -13.13 -4.91 3.46
CA ARG A 119 -12.61 -3.66 2.90
C ARG A 119 -11.47 -3.93 1.92
N ASP A 120 -10.59 -4.87 2.26
CA ASP A 120 -9.36 -5.14 1.52
C ASP A 120 -9.61 -5.94 0.22
N GLY A 121 -10.75 -6.65 0.11
CA GLY A 121 -11.31 -7.04 -1.20
C GLY A 121 -11.89 -8.45 -1.30
N GLY A 122 -12.25 -8.83 -2.53
CA GLY A 122 -13.02 -10.06 -2.82
C GLY A 122 -12.28 -11.37 -2.56
N MET A 123 -10.97 -11.43 -2.84
CA MET A 123 -10.21 -12.68 -2.70
C MET A 123 -9.84 -13.03 -1.26
N GLN A 124 -9.46 -12.07 -0.42
CA GLN A 124 -9.26 -12.34 1.01
C GLN A 124 -10.58 -12.77 1.66
N MET A 125 -11.69 -12.15 1.25
CA MET A 125 -13.01 -12.55 1.68
C MET A 125 -13.37 -13.95 1.17
N LEU A 126 -12.96 -14.32 -0.05
CA LEU A 126 -13.11 -15.68 -0.57
C LEU A 126 -12.29 -16.72 0.22
N GLU A 127 -11.03 -16.41 0.53
CA GLU A 127 -10.18 -17.26 1.37
C GLU A 127 -10.76 -17.43 2.77
N MET A 128 -11.29 -16.36 3.36
CA MET A 128 -12.01 -16.41 4.62
C MET A 128 -13.21 -17.35 4.52
N LEU A 129 -14.04 -17.26 3.46
CA LEU A 129 -15.18 -18.16 3.26
C LEU A 129 -14.73 -19.61 3.15
N PHE A 130 -13.63 -19.91 2.46
CA PHE A 130 -13.11 -21.27 2.32
C PHE A 130 -12.40 -21.80 3.57
N SER A 131 -11.95 -20.92 4.45
CA SER A 131 -11.31 -21.30 5.71
C SER A 131 -12.34 -21.60 6.80
N GLN A 132 -13.55 -21.05 6.71
CA GLN A 132 -14.59 -21.22 7.72
C GLN A 132 -15.35 -22.56 7.56
N PRO A 133 -15.38 -23.44 8.58
CA PRO A 133 -16.05 -24.74 8.50
C PRO A 133 -17.53 -24.67 8.10
N ASN A 134 -18.27 -23.70 8.63
CA ASN A 134 -19.69 -23.52 8.34
C ASN A 134 -19.93 -23.13 6.86
N CYS A 135 -19.08 -22.26 6.32
CA CYS A 135 -19.14 -21.83 4.93
C CYS A 135 -18.69 -22.96 3.98
N ARG A 136 -17.68 -23.75 4.34
CA ARG A 136 -17.31 -24.98 3.60
C ARG A 136 -18.47 -25.97 3.56
N ALA A 137 -19.12 -26.21 4.71
CA ALA A 137 -20.28 -27.09 4.79
C ALA A 137 -21.47 -26.56 3.98
N ALA A 138 -21.69 -25.25 3.95
CA ALA A 138 -22.71 -24.61 3.13
C ALA A 138 -22.46 -24.80 1.63
N LEU A 139 -21.21 -24.68 1.18
CA LEU A 139 -20.82 -24.93 -0.21
C LEU A 139 -20.95 -26.41 -0.59
N ALA A 140 -20.52 -27.32 0.29
CA ALA A 140 -20.58 -28.77 0.08
C ALA A 140 -22.01 -29.34 0.00
N LYS A 141 -23.05 -28.58 0.39
CA LYS A 141 -24.45 -28.99 0.19
C LYS A 141 -24.89 -28.95 -1.26
N HIS A 142 -24.25 -28.12 -2.08
CA HIS A 142 -24.64 -27.85 -3.47
C HIS A 142 -23.59 -28.26 -4.49
N LEU A 143 -22.42 -28.70 -4.01
CA LEU A 143 -21.32 -29.25 -4.81
C LEU A 143 -21.02 -30.66 -4.34
N ASN A 144 -20.75 -31.59 -5.27
CA ASN A 144 -20.23 -32.89 -4.86
C ASN A 144 -18.78 -32.75 -4.34
N GLY A 145 -18.31 -33.74 -3.57
CA GLY A 145 -17.00 -33.67 -2.91
C GLY A 145 -15.83 -33.44 -3.88
N LYS A 146 -15.91 -33.96 -5.11
CA LYS A 146 -14.89 -33.76 -6.14
C LYS A 146 -14.92 -32.34 -6.70
N GLN A 147 -16.10 -31.80 -7.00
CA GLN A 147 -16.28 -30.42 -7.48
C GLN A 147 -15.80 -29.40 -6.44
N PHE A 148 -16.17 -29.61 -5.17
CA PHE A 148 -15.75 -28.69 -4.11
C PHE A 148 -14.23 -28.67 -3.94
N GLN A 149 -13.59 -29.85 -3.91
CA GLN A 149 -12.13 -29.92 -3.78
C GLN A 149 -11.42 -29.34 -5.01
N ASP A 150 -11.91 -29.63 -6.22
CA ASP A 150 -11.37 -29.04 -7.46
C ASP A 150 -11.46 -27.51 -7.45
N TYR A 151 -12.56 -26.92 -6.97
CA TYR A 151 -12.70 -25.46 -6.93
C TYR A 151 -11.77 -24.81 -5.89
N LEU A 152 -11.56 -25.48 -4.76
CA LEU A 152 -10.58 -25.05 -3.75
C LEU A 152 -9.16 -25.07 -4.31
N ASP A 153 -8.77 -26.16 -4.97
CA ASP A 153 -7.44 -26.29 -5.57
C ASP A 153 -7.24 -25.29 -6.70
N PHE A 154 -8.28 -25.06 -7.51
CA PHE A 154 -8.28 -24.04 -8.56
C PHE A 154 -8.08 -22.63 -8.01
N THR A 155 -8.79 -22.27 -6.93
CA THR A 155 -8.65 -20.95 -6.29
C THR A 155 -7.29 -20.79 -5.61
N LYS A 156 -6.79 -21.85 -4.96
CA LYS A 156 -5.45 -21.86 -4.38
C LYS A 156 -4.37 -21.69 -5.46
N ALA A 157 -4.52 -22.36 -6.59
CA ALA A 157 -3.60 -22.23 -7.72
C ALA A 157 -3.62 -20.80 -8.29
N ARG A 158 -4.80 -20.14 -8.34
CA ARG A 158 -4.93 -18.72 -8.70
C ARG A 158 -4.06 -17.83 -7.80
N GLY A 159 -4.03 -18.08 -6.50
CA GLY A 159 -3.17 -17.32 -5.57
C GLY A 159 -1.71 -17.55 -5.68
N GLN A 160 -1.35 -18.80 -5.84
CA GLN A 160 0.04 -19.12 -6.09
C GLN A 160 0.53 -18.50 -7.41
N ARG A 161 -0.34 -18.33 -8.42
CA ARG A 161 -0.01 -17.58 -9.64
C ARG A 161 0.12 -16.08 -9.34
N GLY A 162 -0.88 -15.47 -8.73
CA GLY A 162 -0.88 -14.06 -8.37
C GLY A 162 0.37 -13.65 -7.58
N GLN A 163 0.64 -14.34 -6.47
CA GLN A 163 1.81 -14.07 -5.62
C GLN A 163 3.14 -14.21 -6.38
N ARG A 164 3.29 -15.25 -7.21
CA ARG A 164 4.52 -15.45 -8.01
C ARG A 164 4.76 -14.29 -8.96
N VAL A 165 3.71 -13.75 -9.54
CA VAL A 165 3.82 -12.64 -10.48
C VAL A 165 4.09 -11.32 -9.76
N VAL A 166 3.48 -11.08 -8.60
CA VAL A 166 3.82 -9.91 -7.75
C VAL A 166 5.30 -9.93 -7.35
N ASN A 167 5.82 -11.09 -6.93
CA ASN A 167 7.24 -11.22 -6.59
C ASN A 167 8.16 -10.90 -7.78
N ARG A 168 7.77 -11.36 -8.97
CA ARG A 168 8.47 -11.03 -10.23
C ARG A 168 8.40 -9.55 -10.56
N GLN A 169 7.25 -8.89 -10.34
CA GLN A 169 7.11 -7.45 -10.53
C GLN A 169 8.02 -6.67 -9.60
N LEU A 170 8.06 -7.03 -8.31
CA LEU A 170 8.99 -6.42 -7.36
C LEU A 170 10.44 -6.61 -7.82
N THR A 171 10.79 -7.82 -8.30
CA THR A 171 12.11 -8.09 -8.85
C THR A 171 12.41 -7.26 -10.10
N ALA A 172 11.44 -7.07 -11.00
CA ALA A 172 11.60 -6.24 -12.21
C ALA A 172 11.80 -4.76 -11.88
N LEU A 173 11.07 -4.24 -10.89
CA LEU A 173 11.21 -2.87 -10.43
C LEU A 173 12.53 -2.60 -9.70
N ILE A 174 13.08 -3.61 -9.02
CA ILE A 174 14.43 -3.55 -8.44
C ILE A 174 15.50 -3.71 -9.55
N ASP A 175 15.26 -4.60 -10.53
CA ASP A 175 16.14 -4.78 -11.70
C ASP A 175 16.35 -3.48 -12.47
N GLN A 176 15.30 -2.68 -12.58
CA GLN A 176 15.34 -1.37 -13.21
C GLN A 176 16.32 -0.41 -12.54
N GLN A 177 16.43 -0.46 -11.21
CA GLN A 177 17.28 0.46 -10.45
C GLN A 177 18.73 -0.05 -10.30
N LEU A 178 18.93 -1.36 -10.33
CA LEU A 178 20.19 -2.01 -9.96
C LEU A 178 20.85 -2.79 -11.10
N SER A 179 20.24 -2.88 -12.28
CA SER A 179 20.74 -3.68 -13.42
C SER A 179 21.16 -5.09 -12.99
N LEU A 180 20.18 -5.89 -12.55
CA LEU A 180 20.46 -7.19 -11.94
C LEU A 180 20.80 -8.25 -12.99
N THR A 181 21.67 -9.18 -12.61
CA THR A 181 21.88 -10.40 -13.41
C THR A 181 20.71 -11.37 -13.30
N SER A 182 20.54 -12.25 -14.28
CA SER A 182 19.51 -13.31 -14.24
C SER A 182 19.57 -14.17 -12.98
N ASN A 183 20.77 -14.47 -12.47
CA ASN A 183 20.95 -15.21 -11.22
C ASN A 183 20.50 -14.39 -9.99
N GLN A 184 20.80 -13.09 -9.96
CA GLN A 184 20.33 -12.21 -8.89
C GLN A 184 18.80 -12.11 -8.89
N ARG A 185 18.17 -11.89 -10.05
CA ARG A 185 16.71 -11.89 -10.18
C ARG A 185 16.09 -13.18 -9.63
N LYS A 186 16.64 -14.34 -9.99
CA LYS A 186 16.18 -15.64 -9.47
C LYS A 186 16.32 -15.77 -7.96
N LYS A 187 17.43 -15.32 -7.38
CA LYS A 187 17.64 -15.32 -5.92
C LYS A 187 16.64 -14.40 -5.21
N ILE A 188 16.37 -13.22 -5.77
CA ILE A 188 15.38 -12.29 -5.23
C ILE A 188 13.99 -12.92 -5.30
N GLU A 189 13.56 -13.44 -6.45
CA GLU A 189 12.26 -14.12 -6.59
C GLU A 189 12.08 -15.27 -5.57
N GLN A 190 13.14 -16.02 -5.26
CA GLN A 190 13.13 -17.09 -4.27
C GLN A 190 13.10 -16.58 -2.82
N MET A 191 13.80 -15.47 -2.56
CA MET A 191 13.87 -14.83 -1.25
C MET A 191 12.59 -14.07 -0.89
N LEU A 192 11.92 -13.49 -1.88
CA LEU A 192 10.59 -12.88 -1.77
C LEU A 192 9.54 -13.97 -1.50
N VAL A 193 9.63 -14.63 -0.35
CA VAL A 193 8.49 -15.34 0.25
C VAL A 193 7.68 -14.29 1.02
N ILE A 194 7.31 -13.20 0.34
CA ILE A 194 6.40 -12.23 0.93
C ILE A 194 5.06 -12.96 1.00
N LYS A 195 4.75 -13.50 2.18
CA LYS A 195 3.37 -13.59 2.62
C LYS A 195 2.98 -12.14 2.86
N THR A 196 2.55 -11.44 1.81
CA THR A 196 1.90 -10.15 2.04
C THR A 196 0.75 -10.51 2.99
N SER A 197 0.52 -9.69 4.02
CA SER A 197 -0.74 -9.78 4.79
C SER A 197 -1.95 -9.88 3.85
N ASP A 198 -1.77 -9.37 2.62
CA ASP A 198 -2.77 -9.24 1.57
C ASP A 198 -2.59 -10.16 0.35
N GLY A 199 -1.62 -11.10 0.36
CA GLY A 199 -1.38 -12.27 -0.51
C GLY A 199 -1.47 -12.17 -2.05
N TRP A 200 -1.83 -11.02 -2.65
CA TRP A 200 -2.45 -11.02 -3.98
C TRP A 200 -2.16 -9.74 -4.80
N PRO A 201 -2.05 -9.82 -6.14
CA PRO A 201 -1.91 -8.62 -6.97
C PRO A 201 -3.16 -7.75 -6.85
N SER A 202 -3.05 -6.62 -6.15
CA SER A 202 -4.05 -5.56 -6.23
C SER A 202 -3.90 -4.82 -7.56
N MET A 203 -4.95 -4.10 -7.97
CA MET A 203 -4.83 -3.19 -9.12
C MET A 203 -3.74 -2.15 -8.89
N ASP A 204 -3.46 -1.78 -7.63
CA ASP A 204 -2.36 -0.86 -7.27
C ASP A 204 -0.98 -1.44 -7.62
N THR A 205 -0.84 -2.76 -7.73
CA THR A 205 0.42 -3.39 -8.18
C THR A 205 0.73 -3.05 -9.65
N LEU A 206 -0.28 -2.71 -10.46
CA LEU A 206 -0.07 -2.31 -11.85
C LEU A 206 0.55 -0.92 -11.97
N THR A 207 0.35 -0.07 -10.97
CA THR A 207 0.85 1.31 -10.90
C THR A 207 1.99 1.46 -9.88
N MET A 208 2.49 0.34 -9.34
CA MET A 208 3.51 0.36 -8.31
C MET A 208 4.85 0.85 -8.87
N THR A 209 5.41 1.84 -8.20
CA THR A 209 6.70 2.46 -8.55
C THR A 209 7.89 1.65 -8.04
N SER A 210 9.09 1.89 -8.58
CA SER A 210 10.33 1.31 -8.05
C SER A 210 10.55 1.69 -6.60
N LYS A 211 10.22 2.92 -6.20
CA LYS A 211 10.37 3.40 -4.81
C LYS A 211 9.49 2.63 -3.84
N GLU A 212 8.22 2.40 -4.18
CA GLU A 212 7.30 1.62 -3.35
C GLU A 212 7.77 0.16 -3.23
N ALA A 213 8.20 -0.45 -4.34
CA ALA A 213 8.74 -1.80 -4.34
C ALA A 213 9.98 -1.92 -3.45
N ILE A 214 10.93 -0.99 -3.57
CA ILE A 214 12.14 -0.94 -2.75
C ILE A 214 11.79 -0.81 -1.26
N ASN A 215 10.90 0.11 -0.92
CA ASN A 215 10.46 0.31 0.47
C ASN A 215 9.81 -0.96 1.04
N LEU A 216 8.93 -1.61 0.27
CA LEU A 216 8.25 -2.83 0.67
C LEU A 216 9.24 -3.98 0.91
N VAL A 217 10.19 -4.16 0.00
CA VAL A 217 11.19 -5.23 0.11
C VAL A 217 12.18 -4.93 1.23
N HIS A 218 12.61 -3.68 1.40
CA HIS A 218 13.45 -3.28 2.51
C HIS A 218 12.77 -3.59 3.85
N GLN A 219 11.54 -3.13 4.07
CA GLN A 219 10.82 -3.35 5.33
C GLN A 219 10.68 -4.82 5.72
N ASN A 220 10.47 -5.71 4.74
CA ASN A 220 10.16 -7.12 5.00
C ASN A 220 11.37 -8.06 4.93
N HIS A 221 12.45 -7.67 4.24
CA HIS A 221 13.59 -8.54 3.93
C HIS A 221 14.96 -7.88 4.13
N THR A 222 15.05 -6.84 4.99
CA THR A 222 16.33 -6.22 5.37
C THR A 222 17.37 -7.28 5.77
N GLY A 223 18.60 -7.16 5.27
CA GLY A 223 19.73 -8.06 5.55
C GLY A 223 19.86 -9.25 4.60
N GLN A 224 18.77 -9.92 4.23
CA GLN A 224 18.82 -11.03 3.26
C GLN A 224 19.06 -10.53 1.83
N ILE A 225 18.47 -9.38 1.49
CA ILE A 225 18.62 -8.80 0.16
C ILE A 225 20.03 -8.25 -0.09
N ASP A 226 20.70 -7.76 0.95
CA ASP A 226 22.07 -7.22 0.87
C ASP A 226 23.09 -8.30 0.48
N GLU A 227 22.82 -9.58 0.78
CA GLU A 227 23.68 -10.73 0.41
C GLU A 227 23.60 -11.10 -1.09
N ILE A 228 22.61 -10.58 -1.82
CA ILE A 228 22.40 -10.88 -3.25
C ILE A 228 23.15 -9.88 -4.14
N PHE A 229 23.31 -8.65 -3.66
CA PHE A 229 23.86 -7.54 -4.43
C PHE A 229 25.39 -7.54 -4.46
N SER A 230 25.95 -7.01 -5.55
CA SER A 230 27.36 -6.59 -5.56
C SER A 230 27.57 -5.38 -4.65
N GLN A 231 28.82 -5.09 -4.28
CA GLN A 231 29.13 -3.93 -3.43
C GLN A 231 28.55 -2.62 -3.99
N LYS A 232 28.66 -2.39 -5.30
CA LYS A 232 28.09 -1.20 -5.95
C LYS A 232 26.56 -1.16 -5.94
N GLN A 233 25.92 -2.30 -6.20
CA GLN A 233 24.47 -2.39 -6.10
C GLN A 233 23.99 -2.16 -4.66
N SER A 234 24.71 -2.64 -3.65
CA SER A 234 24.42 -2.36 -2.24
C SER A 234 24.59 -0.88 -1.91
N GLU A 235 25.63 -0.21 -2.43
CA GLU A 235 25.80 1.24 -2.29
C GLU A 235 24.65 2.04 -2.89
N ILE A 236 24.10 1.62 -4.04
CA ILE A 236 22.92 2.22 -4.66
C ILE A 236 21.67 1.91 -3.81
N TRP A 237 21.48 0.65 -3.43
CA TRP A 237 20.36 0.21 -2.60
C TRP A 237 20.26 1.01 -1.30
N GLN A 238 21.38 1.19 -0.58
CA GLN A 238 21.41 1.97 0.65
C GLN A 238 21.00 3.43 0.43
N ARG A 239 21.35 4.04 -0.70
CA ARG A 239 20.89 5.40 -1.06
C ARG A 239 19.41 5.44 -1.40
N LEU A 240 18.88 4.40 -2.04
CA LEU A 240 17.46 4.30 -2.39
C LEU A 240 16.56 4.09 -1.16
N VAL A 241 17.03 3.33 -0.17
CA VAL A 241 16.25 3.07 1.06
C VAL A 241 16.44 4.13 2.14
N THR A 242 17.54 4.89 2.10
CA THR A 242 17.80 5.96 3.08
C THR A 242 16.99 7.19 2.69
N PRO A 243 16.03 7.66 3.51
CA PRO A 243 15.34 8.91 3.24
C PRO A 243 16.37 10.05 3.17
N PRO A 244 16.17 11.08 2.31
CA PRO A 244 17.06 12.22 2.25
C PRO A 244 17.22 12.80 3.66
N LYS A 245 18.47 12.86 4.14
CA LYS A 245 18.78 13.50 5.42
C LYS A 245 18.43 14.98 5.30
N TYR A 246 17.28 15.37 5.84
CA TYR A 246 17.00 16.77 6.13
C TYR A 246 18.12 17.34 7.00
N GLY A 247 18.63 18.51 6.61
CA GLY A 247 19.88 19.15 7.06
C GLY A 247 20.37 18.79 8.47
N GLU A 248 21.58 18.22 8.52
CA GLU A 248 22.49 18.44 9.65
C GLU A 248 23.02 19.88 9.56
N THR A 249 22.15 20.86 9.86
CA THR A 249 22.51 22.24 10.15
C THR A 249 21.84 22.62 11.47
N LYS A 250 22.58 22.38 12.55
CA LYS A 250 22.50 23.09 13.84
C LYS A 250 21.11 23.62 14.23
N TRP A 251 20.21 22.72 14.60
CA TRP A 251 19.05 23.08 15.43
C TRP A 251 19.54 23.35 16.86
N GLU A 252 19.92 24.59 17.13
CA GLU A 252 19.87 25.11 18.48
C GLU A 252 18.43 24.99 18.98
N ALA A 253 18.26 24.32 20.12
CA ALA A 253 16.99 24.10 20.75
C ALA A 253 16.21 25.41 20.92
N LYS A 254 15.03 25.48 20.31
CA LYS A 254 13.85 26.13 20.89
C LYS A 254 12.63 25.25 20.62
N ASP A 255 12.25 24.54 21.68
CA ASP A 255 10.91 24.12 22.08
C ASP A 255 10.05 23.47 20.98
N GLY A 256 9.70 22.19 21.00
CA GLY A 256 9.56 21.27 22.12
C GLY A 256 8.29 20.45 21.92
N ASN A 257 8.21 19.59 20.88
CA ASN A 257 7.20 18.52 20.83
C ASN A 257 7.47 17.43 19.77
N ASP A 258 8.61 16.73 19.82
CA ASP A 258 8.66 15.37 19.26
C ASP A 258 8.68 14.33 20.38
N LEU A 259 7.48 14.12 20.92
CA LEU A 259 7.19 13.09 21.91
C LEU A 259 7.54 11.69 21.38
N LYS A 260 7.44 11.49 20.06
CA LYS A 260 7.59 10.20 19.38
C LYS A 260 9.06 9.80 19.27
N ALA A 261 9.94 10.73 18.92
CA ALA A 261 11.39 10.46 18.93
C ALA A 261 11.93 10.19 20.33
N ARG A 262 11.44 10.89 21.37
CA ARG A 262 11.88 10.64 22.75
C ARG A 262 11.38 9.30 23.26
N PHE A 263 10.18 8.88 22.87
CA PHE A 263 9.65 7.57 23.21
C PHE A 263 10.41 6.45 22.50
N HIS A 264 10.66 6.60 21.20
CA HIS A 264 11.35 5.59 20.41
C HIS A 264 12.81 5.42 20.83
N LYS A 265 13.49 6.53 21.14
CA LYS A 265 14.84 6.47 21.70
C LYS A 265 14.88 5.73 23.04
N ALA A 266 13.90 5.97 23.92
CA ALA A 266 13.83 5.27 25.19
C ALA A 266 13.47 3.79 25.04
N GLU A 267 12.64 3.42 24.06
CA GLU A 267 12.34 2.02 23.73
C GLU A 267 13.60 1.27 23.28
N VAL A 268 14.40 1.90 22.42
CA VAL A 268 15.67 1.33 21.93
C VAL A 268 16.66 1.16 23.09
N GLU A 269 16.87 2.19 23.91
CA GLU A 269 17.79 2.12 25.05
C GLU A 269 17.34 1.08 26.11
N ILE A 270 16.04 0.94 26.34
CA ILE A 270 15.49 -0.07 27.26
C ILE A 270 15.61 -1.47 26.66
N ALA A 271 15.36 -1.65 25.36
CA ALA A 271 15.53 -2.93 24.68
C ALA A 271 16.99 -3.39 24.68
N GLU A 272 17.95 -2.48 24.47
CA GLU A 272 19.38 -2.76 24.58
C GLU A 272 19.79 -3.12 26.01
N ALA A 273 19.23 -2.43 27.01
CA ALA A 273 19.49 -2.74 28.42
C ALA A 273 18.92 -4.11 28.84
N VAL A 274 17.80 -4.54 28.25
CA VAL A 274 17.24 -5.88 28.42
C VAL A 274 18.12 -6.93 27.73
N LYS A 275 18.57 -6.67 26.50
CA LYS A 275 19.46 -7.56 25.75
C LYS A 275 20.82 -7.73 26.44
N ALA A 276 21.32 -6.66 27.08
CA ALA A 276 22.53 -6.68 27.88
C ALA A 276 22.34 -7.24 29.31
N GLY A 277 21.13 -7.68 29.68
CA GLY A 277 20.81 -8.25 31.00
C GLY A 277 20.88 -7.26 32.17
N ARG A 278 21.00 -5.95 31.89
CA ARG A 278 21.12 -4.89 32.90
C ARG A 278 19.77 -4.52 33.52
N VAL A 279 18.69 -4.84 32.83
CA VAL A 279 17.31 -4.61 33.27
C VAL A 279 16.48 -5.84 32.91
N THR A 280 15.59 -6.27 33.80
CA THR A 280 14.67 -7.38 33.52
C THR A 280 13.50 -6.89 32.64
N LYS A 281 12.85 -7.78 31.87
CA LYS A 281 11.68 -7.43 31.05
C LYS A 281 10.61 -6.68 31.85
N LYS A 282 10.35 -7.11 33.09
CA LYS A 282 9.38 -6.45 33.98
C LYS A 282 9.79 -5.01 34.36
N GLN A 283 11.08 -4.78 34.62
CA GLN A 283 11.59 -3.44 34.92
C GLN A 283 11.66 -2.54 33.67
N ALA A 284 11.81 -3.13 32.48
CA ALA A 284 11.71 -2.42 31.22
C ALA A 284 10.28 -1.94 30.97
N ASP A 285 9.29 -2.79 31.21
CA ASP A 285 7.86 -2.43 31.10
C ASP A 285 7.47 -1.35 32.11
N GLU A 286 7.90 -1.46 33.36
CA GLU A 286 7.67 -0.44 34.39
C GLU A 286 8.32 0.92 34.04
N ARG A 287 9.49 0.90 33.40
CA ARG A 287 10.18 2.13 32.95
C ARG A 287 9.50 2.77 31.75
N LEU A 288 9.01 1.98 30.80
CA LEU A 288 8.23 2.47 29.66
C LEU A 288 6.89 3.07 30.12
N GLU A 289 6.24 2.45 31.09
CA GLU A 289 4.97 2.93 31.63
C GLU A 289 5.15 4.20 32.49
N ALA A 290 6.23 4.29 33.26
CA ALA A 290 6.60 5.51 33.96
C ALA A 290 6.97 6.65 32.99
N LEU A 291 7.59 6.34 31.86
CA LEU A 291 7.88 7.29 30.80
C LEU A 291 6.59 7.79 30.12
N ARG A 292 5.62 6.89 29.84
CA ARG A 292 4.28 7.27 29.35
C ARG A 292 3.55 8.22 30.29
N ARG A 293 3.65 7.99 31.61
CA ARG A 293 3.05 8.88 32.63
C ARG A 293 3.76 10.23 32.72
N ARG A 294 5.09 10.26 32.63
CA ARG A 294 5.88 11.52 32.64
C ARG A 294 5.64 12.38 31.39
N LEU A 295 5.30 11.74 30.28
CA LEU A 295 5.11 12.40 28.97
C LEU A 295 3.64 12.80 28.70
N GLY A 296 2.76 12.77 29.71
CA GLY A 296 1.46 13.43 29.65
C GLY A 296 0.37 12.69 28.85
N ALA A 297 0.40 11.36 28.78
CA ALA A 297 -0.74 10.60 28.25
C ALA A 297 -1.86 10.48 29.30
N GLU A 298 -2.55 11.58 29.59
CA GLU A 298 -3.94 11.50 30.03
C GLU A 298 -4.81 11.24 28.79
N LYS A 299 -5.92 10.51 28.95
CA LYS A 299 -6.79 10.10 27.85
C LYS A 299 -7.40 11.32 27.16
N ASP A 300 -6.80 11.78 26.08
CA ASP A 300 -7.42 12.69 25.12
C ASP A 300 -7.47 12.03 23.74
N ASP A 301 -8.67 12.11 23.15
CA ASP A 301 -9.12 11.56 21.88
C ASP A 301 -8.57 12.32 20.65
N ASP A 302 -7.46 13.06 20.77
CA ASP A 302 -6.90 13.85 19.66
C ASP A 302 -5.53 13.28 19.27
N LEU A 303 -5.58 12.17 18.53
CA LEU A 303 -4.54 11.87 17.55
C LEU A 303 -4.48 13.06 16.59
N ASN A 304 -3.28 13.59 16.32
CA ASN A 304 -2.99 14.54 15.24
C ASN A 304 -3.64 14.07 13.93
N GLU A 305 -4.87 14.49 13.70
CA GLU A 305 -5.58 14.39 12.44
C GLU A 305 -5.56 15.82 11.91
N ASP A 306 -4.81 16.04 10.83
CA ASP A 306 -4.57 17.38 10.29
C ASP A 306 -5.88 18.17 10.23
N GLU A 307 -5.86 19.42 10.69
CA GLU A 307 -7.05 20.27 10.74
C GLU A 307 -7.71 20.40 9.34
N HIS A 308 -6.90 20.31 8.28
CA HIS A 308 -7.34 20.19 6.89
C HIS A 308 -8.10 18.90 6.58
N GLN A 309 -7.69 17.75 7.14
CA GLN A 309 -8.36 16.47 6.96
C GLN A 309 -9.68 16.40 7.76
N ILE A 310 -9.72 17.03 8.93
CA ILE A 310 -10.95 17.25 9.71
C ILE A 310 -11.92 18.16 8.94
N GLN A 311 -11.43 19.25 8.34
CA GLN A 311 -12.24 20.17 7.53
C GLN A 311 -12.78 19.50 6.26
N PHE A 312 -11.96 18.71 5.56
CA PHE A 312 -12.35 17.98 4.37
C PHE A 312 -13.44 16.94 4.69
N ARG A 313 -13.27 16.15 5.75
CA ARG A 313 -14.26 15.14 6.18
C ARG A 313 -15.59 15.77 6.58
N LYS A 314 -15.56 16.91 7.27
CA LYS A 314 -16.77 17.68 7.62
C LYS A 314 -17.50 18.18 6.36
N ALA A 315 -16.77 18.61 5.34
CA ALA A 315 -17.35 19.03 4.07
C ALA A 315 -17.92 17.85 3.27
N GLU A 316 -17.22 16.71 3.25
CA GLU A 316 -17.66 15.48 2.58
C GLU A 316 -19.01 14.98 3.13
N VAL A 317 -19.19 15.04 4.46
CA VAL A 317 -20.47 14.71 5.10
C VAL A 317 -21.57 15.68 4.66
N ARG A 318 -21.31 16.99 4.67
CA ARG A 318 -22.30 18.01 4.26
C ARG A 318 -22.69 17.90 2.79
N VAL A 319 -21.72 17.60 1.92
CA VAL A 319 -21.94 17.41 0.48
C VAL A 319 -22.76 16.15 0.23
N LYS A 320 -22.43 15.03 0.89
CA LYS A 320 -23.22 13.79 0.81
C LYS A 320 -24.66 13.97 1.32
N GLU A 321 -24.87 14.73 2.38
CA GLU A 321 -26.21 15.06 2.88
C GLU A 321 -26.99 15.93 1.89
N ALA A 322 -26.33 16.89 1.21
CA ALA A 322 -26.95 17.72 0.19
C ALA A 322 -27.32 16.95 -1.08
N VAL A 323 -26.49 15.98 -1.51
CA VAL A 323 -26.82 15.04 -2.61
C VAL A 323 -28.02 14.18 -2.23
N LYS A 324 -28.02 13.60 -1.01
CA LYS A 324 -29.12 12.76 -0.53
C LYS A 324 -30.43 13.54 -0.38
N ALA A 325 -30.35 14.83 -0.07
CA ALA A 325 -31.49 15.74 0.00
C ALA A 325 -31.92 16.30 -1.39
N GLY A 326 -31.26 15.91 -2.49
CA GLY A 326 -31.54 16.40 -3.84
C GLY A 326 -31.26 17.88 -4.06
N ARG A 327 -30.49 18.53 -3.17
CA ARG A 327 -30.16 19.96 -3.25
C ARG A 327 -29.02 20.27 -4.20
N ILE A 328 -28.21 19.26 -4.53
CA ILE A 328 -27.12 19.33 -5.51
C ILE A 328 -27.07 17.99 -6.25
N THR A 329 -26.58 18.00 -7.49
CA THR A 329 -26.30 16.78 -8.26
C THR A 329 -24.99 16.12 -7.80
N LYS A 330 -24.71 14.91 -8.29
CA LYS A 330 -23.44 14.23 -8.03
C LYS A 330 -22.26 14.99 -8.66
N GLU A 331 -22.39 15.50 -9.88
CA GLU A 331 -21.29 16.27 -10.49
C GLU A 331 -20.98 17.55 -9.70
N GLN A 332 -22.01 18.25 -9.21
CA GLN A 332 -21.84 19.45 -8.37
C GLN A 332 -21.23 19.14 -6.99
N ALA A 333 -21.41 17.91 -6.50
CA ALA A 333 -20.80 17.45 -5.27
C ALA A 333 -19.30 17.18 -5.45
N ASP A 334 -18.93 16.54 -6.56
CA ASP A 334 -17.55 16.23 -6.89
C ASP A 334 -16.76 17.50 -7.16
N GLU A 335 -17.32 18.43 -7.94
CA GLU A 335 -16.70 19.74 -8.23
C GLU A 335 -16.44 20.56 -6.95
N ARG A 336 -17.35 20.50 -5.97
CA ARG A 336 -17.20 21.20 -4.68
C ARG A 336 -16.14 20.57 -3.78
N LEU A 337 -16.04 19.24 -3.77
CA LEU A 337 -15.02 18.55 -2.99
C LEU A 337 -13.64 18.77 -3.59
N GLU A 338 -13.54 18.80 -4.92
CA GLU A 338 -12.28 19.06 -5.59
C GLU A 338 -11.80 20.51 -5.43
N ALA A 339 -12.72 21.49 -5.53
CA ALA A 339 -12.41 22.89 -5.24
C ALA A 339 -11.92 23.09 -3.79
N LEU A 340 -12.52 22.39 -2.83
CA LEU A 340 -12.09 22.41 -1.43
C LEU A 340 -10.71 21.76 -1.26
N ARG A 341 -10.44 20.66 -1.97
CA ARG A 341 -9.14 19.97 -1.95
C ARG A 341 -8.03 20.88 -2.46
N ARG A 342 -8.28 21.61 -3.55
CA ARG A 342 -7.35 22.61 -4.11
C ARG A 342 -7.09 23.77 -3.15
N ARG A 343 -8.13 24.27 -2.47
CA ARG A 343 -7.99 25.36 -1.49
C ARG A 343 -7.18 24.96 -0.26
N LEU A 344 -7.46 23.79 0.32
CA LEU A 344 -6.74 23.30 1.49
C LEU A 344 -5.28 22.96 1.13
N GLY A 345 -5.02 22.40 -0.05
CA GLY A 345 -3.65 22.18 -0.54
C GLY A 345 -2.87 23.46 -0.81
N ALA A 346 -3.54 24.54 -1.23
CA ALA A 346 -2.91 25.85 -1.42
C ALA A 346 -2.59 26.55 -0.08
N GLU A 347 -3.45 26.41 0.93
CA GLU A 347 -3.20 26.91 2.30
C GLU A 347 -2.03 26.18 2.97
N GLU A 348 -1.89 24.87 2.77
CA GLU A 348 -0.76 24.08 3.28
C GLU A 348 0.58 24.50 2.66
N ARG A 349 0.58 24.80 1.35
CA ARG A 349 1.77 25.35 0.64
C ARG A 349 2.14 26.76 1.10
N ASN A 350 1.14 27.58 1.46
CA ASN A 350 1.36 28.94 1.95
C ASN A 350 1.83 29.02 3.42
N GLN A 351 1.70 27.93 4.19
CA GLN A 351 2.16 27.85 5.58
C GLN A 351 3.56 27.27 5.76
N ARG A 352 4.14 26.65 4.72
CA ARG A 352 5.52 26.17 4.74
C ARG A 352 6.46 27.32 4.39
N ASP A 353 7.49 27.52 5.20
CA ASP A 353 8.54 28.52 4.93
C ASP A 353 9.17 28.25 3.55
N PRO A 354 9.15 29.21 2.61
CA PRO A 354 9.73 29.07 1.29
C PRO A 354 11.20 28.60 1.32
N ALA A 355 11.96 29.03 2.33
CA ALA A 355 13.36 28.63 2.49
C ALA A 355 13.51 27.14 2.86
N ILE A 356 12.58 26.60 3.66
CA ILE A 356 12.56 25.17 4.04
C ILE A 356 12.13 24.32 2.84
N MET A 357 11.21 24.81 2.01
CA MET A 357 10.84 24.13 0.76
C MET A 357 12.01 24.09 -0.22
N GLU A 358 12.67 25.23 -0.45
CA GLU A 358 13.85 25.33 -1.33
C GLU A 358 15.01 24.43 -0.85
N GLU A 359 15.28 24.38 0.46
CA GLU A 359 16.29 23.49 1.04
C GLU A 359 15.90 22.00 0.88
N SER A 360 14.61 21.66 1.01
CA SER A 360 14.11 20.29 0.82
C SER A 360 14.12 19.83 -0.64
N GLU A 361 13.80 20.74 -1.57
CA GLU A 361 13.87 20.50 -3.01
C GLU A 361 15.33 20.29 -3.43
N ASN A 362 16.24 21.16 -2.96
CA ASN A 362 17.68 21.04 -3.20
C ASN A 362 18.27 19.73 -2.64
N ALA A 363 17.90 19.31 -1.42
CA ALA A 363 18.35 18.04 -0.84
C ALA A 363 17.84 16.82 -1.62
N SER A 364 16.60 16.89 -2.11
CA SER A 364 15.99 15.84 -2.92
C SER A 364 16.62 15.75 -4.31
N GLN A 365 16.92 16.88 -4.93
CA GLN A 365 17.65 16.96 -6.21
C GLN A 365 19.06 16.41 -6.07
N ASN A 366 19.78 16.77 -5.01
CA ASN A 366 21.14 16.28 -4.75
C ASN A 366 21.16 14.76 -4.51
N THR A 367 20.14 14.22 -3.83
CA THR A 367 20.00 12.76 -3.65
C THR A 367 19.73 12.03 -4.97
N ALA A 368 18.85 12.57 -5.82
CA ALA A 368 18.57 12.01 -7.14
C ALA A 368 19.80 12.01 -8.05
N LYS A 369 20.56 13.12 -8.05
CA LYS A 369 21.84 13.22 -8.74
C LYS A 369 22.81 12.10 -8.32
N LEU A 370 23.00 11.92 -7.01
CA LEU A 370 23.92 10.91 -6.47
C LEU A 370 23.50 9.47 -6.81
N ILE A 371 22.19 9.20 -6.86
CA ILE A 371 21.68 7.89 -7.26
C ILE A 371 21.94 7.65 -8.75
N ALA A 372 21.60 8.63 -9.60
CA ALA A 372 21.81 8.58 -11.04
C ALA A 372 23.30 8.38 -11.42
N GLU A 373 24.20 9.12 -10.79
CA GLU A 373 25.65 8.95 -10.95
C GLU A 373 26.11 7.55 -10.52
N ALA A 374 25.60 7.05 -9.38
CA ALA A 374 25.94 5.72 -8.89
C ALA A 374 25.43 4.60 -9.82
N GLN A 375 24.23 4.76 -10.40
CA GLN A 375 23.66 3.82 -11.37
C GLN A 375 24.51 3.74 -12.63
N LEU A 376 24.86 4.87 -13.23
CA LEU A 376 25.72 4.89 -14.43
C LEU A 376 27.13 4.38 -14.13
N ALA A 377 27.68 4.67 -12.95
CA ALA A 377 28.98 4.15 -12.52
C ALA A 377 28.96 2.62 -12.37
N ALA A 378 27.94 2.08 -11.69
CA ALA A 378 27.78 0.63 -11.53
C ALA A 378 27.55 -0.08 -12.87
N HIS A 379 26.75 0.53 -13.76
CA HIS A 379 26.53 -0.01 -15.10
C HIS A 379 27.82 0.00 -15.95
N THR A 380 28.62 1.06 -15.86
CA THR A 380 29.91 1.14 -16.56
C THR A 380 30.88 0.04 -16.12
N GLU A 381 30.88 -0.34 -14.84
CA GLU A 381 31.69 -1.44 -14.33
C GLU A 381 31.23 -2.81 -14.86
N GLN A 382 29.92 -2.97 -15.13
CA GLN A 382 29.37 -4.19 -15.74
C GLN A 382 29.82 -4.40 -17.20
N LEU A 383 30.30 -3.35 -17.88
CA LEU A 383 30.85 -3.44 -19.24
C LEU A 383 32.21 -4.15 -19.30
N GLY A 384 32.84 -4.39 -18.14
CA GLY A 384 34.16 -5.01 -18.06
C GLY A 384 35.32 -4.01 -18.25
N PRO A 385 36.55 -4.50 -18.46
CA PRO A 385 37.73 -3.63 -18.52
C PRO A 385 37.72 -2.76 -19.78
N LEU A 386 37.65 -1.45 -19.57
CA LEU A 386 37.70 -0.44 -20.60
C LEU A 386 39.11 0.18 -20.71
N ASN A 387 39.51 0.57 -21.92
CA ASN A 387 40.73 1.36 -22.07
C ASN A 387 40.54 2.78 -21.50
N GLU A 388 41.64 3.46 -21.18
CA GLU A 388 41.60 4.77 -20.50
C GLU A 388 40.79 5.83 -21.27
N ARG A 389 40.85 5.82 -22.61
CA ARG A 389 40.09 6.74 -23.46
C ARG A 389 38.59 6.46 -23.37
N ALA A 390 38.18 5.19 -23.45
CA ALA A 390 36.80 4.74 -23.31
C ALA A 390 36.23 5.12 -21.94
N SER A 391 36.98 4.84 -20.86
CA SER A 391 36.59 5.18 -19.49
C SER A 391 36.39 6.69 -19.31
N ARG A 392 37.31 7.53 -19.83
CA ARG A 392 37.17 8.99 -19.76
C ARG A 392 35.97 9.49 -20.54
N ARG A 393 35.71 8.94 -21.73
CA ARG A 393 34.57 9.33 -22.56
C ARG A 393 33.24 8.98 -21.89
N LEU A 394 33.11 7.76 -21.36
CA LEU A 394 31.91 7.33 -20.64
C LEU A 394 31.68 8.15 -19.36
N ALA A 395 32.72 8.47 -18.60
CA ALA A 395 32.60 9.30 -17.41
C ALA A 395 32.08 10.72 -17.74
N LEU A 396 32.60 11.34 -18.80
CA LEU A 396 32.14 12.66 -19.26
C LEU A 396 30.68 12.64 -19.71
N VAL A 397 30.31 11.64 -20.52
CA VAL A 397 28.93 11.50 -21.01
C VAL A 397 27.98 11.20 -19.85
N SER A 398 28.37 10.34 -18.91
CA SER A 398 27.54 10.03 -17.73
C SER A 398 27.22 11.29 -16.93
N LYS A 399 28.21 12.16 -16.71
CA LYS A 399 28.00 13.44 -16.04
C LYS A 399 27.03 14.34 -16.82
N GLY A 400 27.19 14.44 -18.13
CA GLY A 400 26.29 15.21 -19.00
C GLY A 400 24.86 14.67 -19.00
N VAL A 401 24.67 13.34 -19.02
CA VAL A 401 23.34 12.70 -18.93
C VAL A 401 22.66 13.02 -17.61
N VAL A 402 23.39 12.96 -16.49
CA VAL A 402 22.84 13.31 -15.17
C VAL A 402 22.47 14.79 -15.11
N GLU A 403 23.29 15.68 -15.67
CA GLU A 403 22.99 17.12 -15.75
C GLU A 403 21.74 17.37 -16.59
N GLN A 404 21.62 16.76 -17.78
CA GLN A 404 20.42 16.85 -18.62
C GLN A 404 19.16 16.37 -17.92
N LEU A 405 19.22 15.26 -17.18
CA LEU A 405 18.08 14.75 -16.42
C LEU A 405 17.65 15.69 -15.28
N LEU A 406 18.61 16.38 -14.65
CA LEU A 406 18.29 17.35 -13.60
C LEU A 406 17.71 18.65 -14.19
N GLU A 407 18.23 19.10 -15.33
CA GLU A 407 17.73 20.29 -16.05
C GLU A 407 16.30 20.07 -16.56
N ALA A 408 15.99 18.88 -17.10
CA ALA A 408 14.63 18.52 -17.52
C ALA A 408 13.64 18.45 -16.33
N ARG A 409 14.15 18.19 -15.12
CA ARG A 409 13.34 18.03 -13.90
C ARG A 409 12.86 19.36 -13.30
N ASP A 410 13.54 20.47 -13.56
CA ASP A 410 13.11 21.80 -13.10
C ASP A 410 11.84 22.29 -13.84
N GLU A 411 11.56 21.75 -15.03
CA GLU A 411 10.33 22.02 -15.79
C GLU A 411 9.18 21.05 -15.48
N TRP A 412 9.48 19.85 -14.95
CA TRP A 412 8.51 18.77 -14.72
C TRP A 412 8.72 18.10 -13.35
N LYS A 413 7.93 18.52 -12.36
CA LYS A 413 8.06 18.11 -10.94
C LYS A 413 7.69 16.65 -10.64
N ASP A 414 7.28 15.85 -11.63
CA ASP A 414 6.77 14.49 -11.45
C ASP A 414 7.49 13.41 -12.26
N LEU A 415 8.76 13.61 -12.65
CA LEU A 415 9.58 12.50 -13.13
C LEU A 415 9.84 11.52 -11.97
N ASN A 416 9.02 10.47 -11.95
CA ASN A 416 9.23 9.26 -11.16
C ASN A 416 10.67 8.78 -11.38
N PHE A 417 11.30 8.30 -10.32
CA PHE A 417 12.57 7.56 -10.34
C PHE A 417 12.50 6.27 -11.20
N ASP A 418 11.45 6.08 -11.99
CA ASP A 418 11.10 4.85 -12.67
C ASP A 418 11.71 4.77 -14.08
N ASP A 419 12.49 5.73 -14.55
CA ASP A 419 13.22 5.59 -15.82
C ASP A 419 14.62 5.01 -15.59
N ASP A 420 14.97 3.98 -16.36
CA ASP A 420 16.28 3.34 -16.32
C ASP A 420 17.29 4.26 -17.02
N ILE A 421 18.01 5.09 -16.25
CA ILE A 421 18.99 6.06 -16.75
C ILE A 421 20.03 5.45 -17.70
N THR A 422 20.27 4.14 -17.58
CA THR A 422 21.20 3.43 -18.46
C THR A 422 20.71 3.42 -19.91
N ASN A 423 19.42 3.60 -20.17
CA ASN A 423 18.85 3.65 -21.53
C ASN A 423 18.99 5.01 -22.21
N HIS A 424 19.56 6.03 -21.55
CA HIS A 424 19.67 7.36 -22.13
C HIS A 424 20.43 7.33 -23.47
N SER A 425 19.87 7.96 -24.51
CA SER A 425 20.35 7.85 -25.90
C SER A 425 21.83 8.22 -26.08
N LEU A 426 22.28 9.30 -25.43
CA LEU A 426 23.69 9.71 -25.47
C LEU A 426 24.62 8.70 -24.79
N TYR A 427 24.17 8.09 -23.70
CA TYR A 427 24.95 7.10 -22.96
C TYR A 427 25.05 5.80 -23.78
N GLN A 428 23.93 5.33 -24.34
CA GLN A 428 23.89 4.16 -25.23
C GLN A 428 24.77 4.31 -26.46
N LYS A 429 24.69 5.45 -27.15
CA LYS A 429 25.56 5.75 -28.30
C LYS A 429 27.04 5.76 -27.91
N THR A 430 27.35 6.22 -26.70
CA THR A 430 28.73 6.22 -26.21
C THR A 430 29.21 4.81 -25.91
N ILE A 431 28.35 3.92 -25.40
CA ILE A 431 28.67 2.50 -25.21
C ILE A 431 28.99 1.84 -26.56
N GLU A 432 28.15 2.05 -27.57
CA GLU A 432 28.38 1.54 -28.94
C GLU A 432 29.73 2.01 -29.50
N ASP A 433 30.07 3.28 -29.31
CA ASP A 433 31.31 3.85 -29.82
C ASP A 433 32.59 3.39 -29.09
N VAL A 434 32.50 2.95 -27.83
CA VAL A 434 33.67 2.69 -26.97
C VAL A 434 33.95 1.21 -26.72
N LEU A 435 32.94 0.35 -26.91
CA LEU A 435 33.10 -1.09 -26.81
C LEU A 435 33.65 -1.69 -28.11
N THR A 436 34.30 -2.83 -27.99
CA THR A 436 34.58 -3.67 -29.16
C THR A 436 33.29 -4.32 -29.64
N GLU A 437 33.22 -4.73 -30.91
CA GLU A 437 32.05 -5.40 -31.49
C GLU A 437 31.58 -6.59 -30.63
N ASP A 438 32.48 -7.50 -30.26
CA ASP A 438 32.16 -8.64 -29.39
C ASP A 438 31.62 -8.23 -28.00
N ALA A 439 32.12 -7.14 -27.43
CA ALA A 439 31.71 -6.67 -26.10
C ALA A 439 30.36 -5.94 -26.17
N PHE A 440 30.13 -5.20 -27.26
CA PHE A 440 28.86 -4.56 -27.55
C PHE A 440 27.76 -5.60 -27.83
N ASP A 441 28.07 -6.68 -28.54
CA ASP A 441 27.13 -7.77 -28.78
C ASP A 441 26.72 -8.47 -27.49
N GLN A 442 27.66 -8.73 -26.58
CA GLN A 442 27.36 -9.29 -25.26
C GLN A 442 26.51 -8.33 -24.42
N TYR A 443 26.85 -7.04 -24.44
CA TYR A 443 26.09 -5.99 -23.79
C TYR A 443 24.64 -5.93 -24.30
N ASN A 444 24.47 -5.89 -25.62
CA ASN A 444 23.17 -5.82 -26.26
C ASN A 444 22.34 -7.07 -25.97
N ALA A 445 22.94 -8.27 -26.02
CA ALA A 445 22.27 -9.52 -25.65
C ALA A 445 21.74 -9.48 -24.20
N TYR A 446 22.50 -8.90 -23.27
CA TYR A 446 22.06 -8.71 -21.89
C TYR A 446 20.90 -7.71 -21.77
N GLN A 447 20.95 -6.57 -22.47
CA GLN A 447 19.85 -5.60 -22.45
C GLN A 447 18.57 -6.15 -23.08
N VAL A 448 18.68 -6.90 -24.17
CA VAL A 448 17.56 -7.59 -24.81
C VAL A 448 16.92 -8.60 -23.84
N GLU A 449 17.74 -9.36 -23.10
CA GLU A 449 17.22 -10.30 -22.10
C GLU A 449 16.53 -9.59 -20.93
N ARG A 450 17.09 -8.49 -20.42
CA ARG A 450 16.45 -7.66 -19.38
C ARG A 450 15.11 -7.09 -19.83
N LEU A 451 15.07 -6.54 -21.04
CA LEU A 451 13.84 -5.99 -21.61
C LEU A 451 12.78 -7.09 -21.80
N ALA A 452 13.17 -8.24 -22.33
CA ALA A 452 12.28 -9.39 -22.50
C ALA A 452 11.75 -9.91 -21.16
N PHE A 453 12.58 -9.92 -20.11
CA PHE A 453 12.15 -10.25 -18.76
C PHE A 453 11.10 -9.25 -18.25
N ARG A 454 11.37 -7.94 -18.28
CA ARG A 454 10.42 -6.90 -17.81
C ARG A 454 9.09 -6.94 -18.55
N GLN A 455 9.13 -7.04 -19.88
CA GLN A 455 7.92 -7.14 -20.72
C GLN A 455 7.09 -8.39 -20.37
N LYS A 456 7.75 -9.53 -20.15
CA LYS A 456 7.05 -10.76 -19.75
C LYS A 456 6.37 -10.59 -18.38
N VAL A 457 7.05 -9.97 -17.43
CA VAL A 457 6.49 -9.72 -16.10
C VAL A 457 5.28 -8.79 -16.17
N SER A 458 5.33 -7.71 -16.96
CA SER A 458 4.17 -6.82 -17.17
C SER A 458 2.95 -7.59 -17.71
N ARG A 459 3.14 -8.45 -18.73
CA ARG A 459 2.07 -9.29 -19.29
C ARG A 459 1.50 -10.26 -18.27
N ASP A 460 2.38 -11.00 -17.59
CA ASP A 460 1.99 -11.97 -16.57
C ASP A 460 1.19 -11.26 -15.45
N LEU A 461 1.56 -10.03 -15.08
CA LEU A 461 0.90 -9.24 -14.03
C LEU A 461 -0.50 -8.80 -14.44
N VAL A 462 -0.67 -8.30 -15.65
CA VAL A 462 -2.00 -7.95 -16.17
C VAL A 462 -2.93 -9.16 -16.13
N VAL A 463 -2.49 -10.30 -16.65
CA VAL A 463 -3.30 -11.53 -16.64
C VAL A 463 -3.61 -11.99 -15.21
N ALA A 464 -2.62 -11.96 -14.32
CA ALA A 464 -2.80 -12.39 -12.93
C ALA A 464 -3.76 -11.47 -12.15
N SER A 465 -3.68 -10.16 -12.36
CA SER A 465 -4.60 -9.17 -11.79
C SER A 465 -6.03 -9.43 -12.29
N LEU A 466 -6.21 -9.64 -13.60
CA LEU A 466 -7.53 -9.93 -14.17
C LEU A 466 -8.09 -11.28 -13.69
N ASP A 467 -7.28 -12.34 -13.62
CA ASP A 467 -7.68 -13.64 -13.06
C ASP A 467 -8.15 -13.50 -11.60
N THR A 468 -7.48 -12.67 -10.82
CA THR A 468 -7.78 -12.41 -9.41
C THR A 468 -9.06 -11.59 -9.24
N HIS A 469 -9.25 -10.51 -9.99
CA HIS A 469 -10.38 -9.58 -9.82
C HIS A 469 -11.64 -9.98 -10.60
N LEU A 470 -11.51 -10.75 -11.67
CA LEU A 470 -12.62 -11.20 -12.52
C LEU A 470 -12.92 -12.69 -12.39
N LEU A 471 -12.19 -13.43 -11.54
CA LEU A 471 -12.36 -14.88 -11.34
C LEU A 471 -12.37 -15.66 -12.67
N LEU A 472 -11.42 -15.36 -13.56
CA LEU A 472 -11.41 -15.92 -14.91
C LEU A 472 -11.46 -17.45 -14.91
N SER A 473 -12.21 -18.01 -15.87
CA SER A 473 -12.12 -19.44 -16.17
C SER A 473 -10.75 -19.79 -16.77
N GLU A 474 -10.41 -21.07 -16.83
CA GLU A 474 -9.13 -21.49 -17.42
C GLU A 474 -9.01 -21.09 -18.90
N ASN A 475 -10.11 -21.18 -19.65
CA ASN A 475 -10.14 -20.81 -21.06
C ASN A 475 -9.98 -19.29 -21.24
N GLN A 476 -10.68 -18.48 -20.42
CA GLN A 476 -10.51 -17.04 -20.44
C GLN A 476 -9.08 -16.64 -20.09
N ARG A 477 -8.50 -17.16 -19.00
CA ARG A 477 -7.11 -16.88 -18.63
C ARG A 477 -6.15 -17.22 -19.77
N LYS A 478 -6.26 -18.42 -20.38
CA LYS A 478 -5.40 -18.82 -21.51
C LYS A 478 -5.57 -17.90 -22.72
N HIS A 479 -6.80 -17.47 -23.01
CA HIS A 479 -7.07 -16.52 -24.09
C HIS A 479 -6.36 -15.18 -23.83
N PHE A 480 -6.41 -14.68 -22.59
CA PHE A 480 -5.72 -13.45 -22.19
C PHE A 480 -4.19 -13.60 -22.25
N GLU A 481 -3.64 -14.76 -21.88
CA GLU A 481 -2.21 -15.08 -22.04
C GLU A 481 -1.79 -15.06 -23.51
N VAL A 482 -2.64 -15.54 -24.42
CA VAL A 482 -2.36 -15.51 -25.87
C VAL A 482 -2.39 -14.07 -26.39
N ILE A 483 -3.44 -13.30 -26.08
CA ILE A 483 -3.56 -11.91 -26.56
C ILE A 483 -2.41 -11.06 -26.03
N THR A 484 -2.15 -11.09 -24.72
CA THR A 484 -1.06 -10.29 -24.14
C THR A 484 0.30 -10.62 -24.74
N ASN A 485 0.57 -11.88 -25.11
CA ASN A 485 1.82 -12.22 -25.81
C ASN A 485 1.90 -11.63 -27.23
N MET A 486 0.77 -11.39 -27.89
CA MET A 486 0.70 -10.75 -29.21
C MET A 486 0.83 -9.22 -29.14
N VAL A 487 0.55 -8.61 -27.98
CA VAL A 487 0.59 -7.14 -27.79
C VAL A 487 1.95 -6.52 -28.20
N ASN A 488 3.07 -7.17 -27.89
CA ASN A 488 4.41 -6.67 -28.28
C ASN A 488 4.67 -6.72 -29.80
N MET A 489 3.86 -7.45 -30.58
CA MET A 489 3.99 -7.49 -32.04
C MET A 489 3.28 -6.30 -32.70
N TRP A 490 2.35 -5.63 -32.00
CA TRP A 490 1.52 -4.57 -32.55
C TRP A 490 2.11 -3.18 -32.38
N GLN A 491 2.96 -2.99 -31.36
CA GLN A 491 3.87 -1.85 -31.25
C GLN A 491 5.22 -2.35 -30.70
N PRO A 492 6.23 -2.59 -31.55
CA PRO A 492 7.57 -2.85 -31.05
C PRO A 492 8.05 -1.57 -30.36
N THR A 493 8.18 -1.59 -29.03
CA THR A 493 8.97 -0.56 -28.36
C THR A 493 10.36 -0.60 -29.00
N PRO A 494 10.86 0.53 -29.55
CA PRO A 494 12.20 0.53 -30.10
C PRO A 494 13.15 0.08 -29.00
N ILE A 495 13.99 -0.93 -29.28
CA ILE A 495 15.08 -1.30 -28.36
C ILE A 495 15.91 -0.04 -28.02
N ALA A 496 15.96 0.93 -28.95
CA ALA A 496 16.58 2.24 -28.81
C ALA A 496 15.98 3.18 -27.75
N THR A 497 14.72 3.01 -27.32
CA THR A 497 14.15 3.79 -26.19
C THR A 497 14.36 3.07 -24.86
N GLY A 498 14.57 1.75 -24.85
CA GLY A 498 14.79 0.95 -23.65
C GLY A 498 13.60 0.88 -22.68
N LEU A 499 12.47 1.52 -23.02
CA LEU A 499 11.25 1.56 -22.23
C LEU A 499 10.50 0.23 -22.37
N ALA A 500 10.24 -0.45 -21.25
CA ALA A 500 9.34 -1.59 -21.21
C ALA A 500 7.89 -1.09 -21.20
N LEU A 501 6.98 -1.77 -21.92
CA LEU A 501 5.56 -1.51 -21.77
C LEU A 501 5.17 -1.71 -20.30
N THR A 502 4.65 -0.67 -19.66
CA THR A 502 4.19 -0.77 -18.28
C THR A 502 2.98 -1.70 -18.21
N PRO A 503 2.67 -2.27 -17.02
CA PRO A 503 1.47 -3.08 -16.86
C PRO A 503 0.19 -2.34 -17.26
N VAL A 504 0.14 -1.03 -17.05
CA VAL A 504 -0.99 -0.16 -17.46
C VAL A 504 -1.13 -0.10 -18.99
N HIS A 505 -0.04 0.17 -19.71
CA HIS A 505 -0.07 0.17 -21.18
C HIS A 505 -0.49 -1.18 -21.74
N THR A 506 0.05 -2.27 -21.16
CA THR A 506 -0.31 -3.64 -21.54
C THR A 506 -1.80 -3.92 -21.31
N LEU A 507 -2.37 -3.40 -20.22
CA LEU A 507 -3.79 -3.56 -19.90
C LEU A 507 -4.70 -2.83 -20.90
N ILE A 508 -4.30 -1.63 -21.33
CA ILE A 508 -5.07 -0.84 -22.30
C ILE A 508 -5.00 -1.45 -23.70
N GLN A 509 -3.82 -1.88 -24.14
CA GLN A 509 -3.69 -2.60 -25.41
C GLN A 509 -4.48 -3.92 -25.40
N LEU A 510 -4.53 -4.61 -24.25
CA LEU A 510 -5.39 -5.78 -24.10
C LEU A 510 -6.87 -5.40 -24.24
N SER A 511 -7.34 -4.33 -23.58
CA SER A 511 -8.76 -3.97 -23.58
C SER A 511 -9.29 -3.60 -24.97
N GLU A 512 -8.47 -2.95 -25.80
CA GLU A 512 -8.79 -2.62 -27.20
C GLU A 512 -9.01 -3.86 -28.09
N GLN A 513 -8.49 -5.01 -27.67
CA GLN A 513 -8.40 -6.24 -28.47
C GLN A 513 -9.38 -7.31 -27.98
N LEU A 514 -10.02 -7.07 -26.82
CA LEU A 514 -11.05 -7.95 -26.28
C LEU A 514 -12.37 -7.75 -27.02
N ASN A 515 -12.97 -8.85 -27.46
CA ASN A 515 -14.34 -8.85 -27.98
C ASN A 515 -15.36 -9.03 -26.84
N ASN A 516 -16.63 -8.72 -27.11
CA ASN A 516 -17.71 -8.85 -26.11
C ASN A 516 -17.89 -10.28 -25.56
N GLU A 517 -17.39 -11.30 -26.26
CA GLU A 517 -17.49 -12.71 -25.86
C GLU A 517 -16.38 -13.16 -24.89
N ALA A 518 -15.30 -12.38 -24.74
CA ALA A 518 -14.15 -12.74 -23.92
C ALA A 518 -14.46 -12.76 -22.42
N LEU A 519 -15.42 -11.94 -21.97
CA LEU A 519 -15.84 -11.80 -20.58
C LEU A 519 -17.36 -11.94 -20.47
N SER A 520 -17.83 -12.45 -19.32
CA SER A 520 -19.25 -12.46 -19.01
C SER A 520 -19.78 -11.05 -18.71
N PRO A 521 -21.11 -10.82 -18.73
CA PRO A 521 -21.67 -9.50 -18.47
C PRO A 521 -21.25 -8.88 -17.12
N TRP A 522 -21.15 -9.67 -16.05
CA TRP A 522 -20.70 -9.14 -14.75
C TRP A 522 -19.21 -8.81 -14.74
N GLN A 523 -18.38 -9.61 -15.44
CA GLN A 523 -16.96 -9.35 -15.58
C GLN A 523 -16.75 -8.04 -16.35
N TRP A 524 -17.50 -7.81 -17.42
CA TRP A 524 -17.52 -6.54 -18.14
C TRP A 524 -17.95 -5.35 -17.26
N ASN A 525 -19.02 -5.50 -16.48
CA ASN A 525 -19.45 -4.46 -15.53
C ASN A 525 -18.39 -4.13 -14.47
N ARG A 526 -17.51 -5.08 -14.15
CA ARG A 526 -16.39 -4.87 -13.23
C ARG A 526 -15.15 -4.29 -13.93
N PHE A 527 -14.95 -4.66 -15.19
CA PHE A 527 -13.76 -4.32 -15.98
C PHE A 527 -13.85 -2.93 -16.63
N ASN A 528 -14.99 -2.56 -17.22
CA ASN A 528 -15.16 -1.29 -17.94
C ASN A 528 -14.82 -0.06 -17.10
N PRO A 529 -15.31 0.09 -15.85
CA PRO A 529 -15.01 1.28 -15.06
C PRO A 529 -13.52 1.44 -14.75
N VAL A 530 -12.77 0.34 -14.72
CA VAL A 530 -11.31 0.35 -14.51
C VAL A 530 -10.61 0.91 -15.74
N ILE A 531 -10.99 0.44 -16.94
CA ILE A 531 -10.41 0.93 -18.19
C ILE A 531 -10.79 2.39 -18.42
N GLU A 532 -12.05 2.77 -18.22
CA GLU A 532 -12.52 4.15 -18.34
C GLU A 532 -11.80 5.11 -17.39
N ALA A 533 -11.41 4.66 -16.19
CA ALA A 533 -10.67 5.47 -15.24
C ALA A 533 -9.18 5.65 -15.61
N ILE A 534 -8.58 4.67 -16.30
CA ILE A 534 -7.14 4.67 -16.62
C ILE A 534 -6.87 5.26 -18.00
N GLN A 535 -7.81 5.14 -18.95
CA GLN A 535 -7.66 5.61 -20.33
C GLN A 535 -7.36 7.13 -20.44
N PRO A 536 -7.96 8.04 -19.63
CA PRO A 536 -7.61 9.45 -19.64
C PRO A 536 -6.18 9.74 -19.14
N LEU A 537 -5.65 8.91 -18.23
CA LEU A 537 -4.30 9.07 -17.67
C LEU A 537 -3.20 8.84 -18.72
N LEU A 538 -3.52 8.24 -19.88
CA LEU A 538 -2.59 8.07 -21.00
C LEU A 538 -2.68 9.16 -22.08
N HIS A 539 -3.67 10.06 -21.98
CA HIS A 539 -3.82 11.21 -22.90
C HIS A 539 -3.33 12.51 -22.29
N GLU A 540 -2.80 12.48 -21.07
CA GLU A 540 -2.00 13.57 -20.55
C GLU A 540 -0.65 13.61 -21.30
N PRO A 541 -0.13 14.81 -21.64
CA PRO A 541 1.15 14.96 -22.33
C PRO A 541 2.31 14.24 -21.62
N GLU A 542 2.18 14.01 -20.31
CA GLU A 542 3.13 13.33 -19.42
C GLU A 542 3.37 11.83 -19.74
N PHE A 543 2.52 11.19 -20.55
CA PHE A 543 2.63 9.76 -20.88
C PHE A 543 2.81 9.47 -22.39
N GLN A 544 3.00 10.51 -23.22
CA GLN A 544 3.13 10.36 -24.68
C GLN A 544 4.55 10.57 -25.24
N GLU A 545 5.50 11.01 -24.43
CA GLU A 545 6.93 11.10 -24.76
C GLU A 545 7.74 10.03 -24.03
#